data_AF-A0A0E0IAJ0-F1
#
_entry.id   AF-A0A0E0IAJ0-F1
#
_cell.length_a   1.000
_cell.length_b   1.000
_cell.length_c   1.000
_cell.angle_alpha   90.00
_cell.angle_beta   90.00
_cell.angle_gamma   90.00
#
_symmetry.space_group_name_H-M   'P 1'
#
loop_
_entity.id
_entity.type
_entity.pdbx_description
1 polymer ?
#
loop_
_entity_poly.entity_id
_entity_poly.type
_entity_poly.pdbx_seq_one_letter_code
_entity_poly.pdbx_strand_id
1 'polypeptide(L)'
;MAAPSPSSGDRAPTRETASTQRLTIAPYSSFSGLSSGKPVISGLFSLGGHLWDILFFPGGYYSGSPYAAVFLRLVSSDHREQVRVLVDFTLVYRRGGMTGGGEDDGSYTRCGYHVFGPGPATVGRGCFGFPEFILQHDLAASGVLLRGDRLVVECAVLLAADADEVLRRGPRPLDDELRRGLRRMLEDGTGADVTFVVRGERFRAHRCVLAARSPVLLAELHGPAARAMGGTQDTDDATTTITIDDMEPDAFAAMLRFAYDDTLPELPGNSERDATGVHMAQHLLAAADLYRMDALSQACQDRLARCVTPATAADTYALADRLGLRLLKAAVVGTSPPPARAASRPSRTARGSGGSRRPTRRPQRRW
;
A
#
# COMPACT_ATOMS: atom_id res chain seq x y z
N MET A 1 -47.13 31.76 -38.82
CA MET A 1 -46.50 31.45 -37.52
C MET A 1 -46.56 29.93 -37.33
N ALA A 2 -45.48 29.22 -37.68
CA ALA A 2 -45.35 27.80 -37.38
C ALA A 2 -44.41 27.66 -36.18
N ALA A 3 -44.84 26.92 -35.16
CA ALA A 3 -44.08 26.65 -33.96
C ALA A 3 -42.89 25.72 -34.27
N PRO A 4 -41.71 25.90 -33.64
CA PRO A 4 -40.57 25.02 -33.84
C PRO A 4 -40.76 23.70 -33.06
N SER A 5 -40.44 22.59 -33.74
CA SER A 5 -40.36 21.24 -33.18
C SER A 5 -39.25 21.14 -32.11
N PRO A 6 -39.41 20.33 -31.05
CA PRO A 6 -38.37 20.14 -30.05
C PRO A 6 -37.21 19.32 -30.63
N SER A 7 -35.99 19.82 -30.48
CA SER A 7 -34.76 19.10 -30.80
C SER A 7 -34.62 17.89 -29.88
N SER A 8 -34.42 16.72 -30.49
CA SER A 8 -34.02 15.50 -29.80
C SER A 8 -32.64 15.70 -29.18
N GLY A 9 -32.62 16.00 -27.88
CA GLY A 9 -31.41 15.98 -27.07
C GLY A 9 -30.84 14.56 -27.07
N ASP A 10 -29.74 14.39 -27.80
CA ASP A 10 -28.92 13.19 -27.83
C ASP A 10 -28.24 13.03 -26.45
N ARG A 11 -28.98 12.47 -25.49
CA ARG A 11 -28.42 12.08 -24.20
C ARG A 11 -27.73 10.75 -24.41
N ALA A 12 -26.43 10.81 -24.69
CA ALA A 12 -25.56 9.64 -24.73
C ALA A 12 -25.86 8.73 -23.53
N PRO A 13 -26.04 7.41 -23.73
CA PRO A 13 -26.40 6.50 -22.67
C PRO A 13 -25.35 6.57 -21.56
N THR A 14 -25.79 6.84 -20.34
CA THR A 14 -24.92 6.90 -19.17
C THR A 14 -24.39 5.48 -18.95
N ARG A 15 -23.12 5.25 -19.28
CA ARG A 15 -22.48 3.93 -19.13
C ARG A 15 -22.52 3.56 -17.65
N GLU A 16 -23.09 2.41 -17.30
CA GLU A 16 -23.04 1.92 -15.92
C GLU A 16 -21.58 1.80 -15.47
N THR A 17 -21.26 2.40 -14.33
CA THR A 17 -19.92 2.41 -13.76
C THR A 17 -19.76 1.42 -12.62
N ALA A 18 -20.83 0.83 -12.09
CA ALA A 18 -20.77 -0.19 -11.04
C ALA A 18 -21.74 -1.33 -11.34
N SER A 19 -21.38 -2.56 -10.98
CA SER A 19 -22.26 -3.73 -11.04
C SER A 19 -21.93 -4.70 -9.91
N THR A 20 -22.96 -5.31 -9.31
CA THR A 20 -22.79 -6.40 -8.34
C THR A 20 -23.42 -7.66 -8.90
N GLN A 21 -22.61 -8.69 -9.06
CA GLN A 21 -23.00 -9.95 -9.69
C GLN A 21 -22.83 -11.11 -8.71
N ARG A 22 -23.65 -12.15 -8.88
CA ARG A 22 -23.63 -13.31 -7.98
C ARG A 22 -23.46 -14.60 -8.74
N LEU A 23 -22.55 -15.44 -8.25
CA LEU A 23 -22.39 -16.83 -8.64
C LEU A 23 -22.84 -17.71 -7.47
N THR A 24 -23.92 -18.47 -7.67
CA THR A 24 -24.37 -19.49 -6.70
C THR A 24 -23.85 -20.86 -7.14
N ILE A 25 -23.17 -21.56 -6.24
CA ILE A 25 -22.65 -22.91 -6.45
C ILE A 25 -23.41 -23.84 -5.50
N ALA A 26 -24.31 -24.66 -6.06
CA ALA A 26 -25.11 -25.63 -5.32
C ALA A 26 -25.45 -26.84 -6.21
N PRO A 27 -25.29 -28.07 -5.72
CA PRO A 27 -24.54 -28.45 -4.52
C PRO A 27 -23.03 -28.17 -4.67
N TYR A 28 -22.39 -27.54 -3.70
CA TYR A 28 -20.95 -27.23 -3.73
C TYR A 28 -20.10 -28.50 -3.71
N SER A 29 -20.53 -29.55 -3.00
CA SER A 29 -19.88 -30.86 -2.93
C SER A 29 -19.64 -31.50 -4.30
N SER A 30 -20.51 -31.23 -5.29
CA SER A 30 -20.32 -31.69 -6.67
C SER A 30 -19.12 -31.05 -7.37
N PHE A 31 -18.66 -29.90 -6.87
CA PHE A 31 -17.55 -29.13 -7.45
C PHE A 31 -16.30 -29.14 -6.57
N SER A 32 -16.41 -29.44 -5.27
CA SER A 32 -15.27 -29.48 -4.34
C SER A 32 -14.27 -30.59 -4.67
N GLY A 33 -14.69 -31.64 -5.38
CA GLY A 33 -13.82 -32.70 -5.89
C GLY A 33 -13.17 -32.40 -7.25
N LEU A 34 -13.35 -31.20 -7.81
CA LEU A 34 -12.72 -30.83 -9.07
C LEU A 34 -11.19 -30.76 -8.92
N SER A 35 -10.48 -31.32 -9.90
CA SER A 35 -9.03 -31.14 -10.02
C SER A 35 -8.68 -29.65 -10.14
N SER A 36 -7.53 -29.24 -9.58
CA SER A 36 -7.03 -27.88 -9.69
C SER A 36 -7.06 -27.36 -11.13
N GLY A 37 -7.36 -26.07 -11.30
CA GLY A 37 -7.47 -25.41 -12.60
C GLY A 37 -8.83 -25.56 -13.29
N LYS A 38 -9.82 -26.24 -12.70
CA LYS A 38 -11.20 -26.31 -13.22
C LYS A 38 -12.13 -25.30 -12.51
N PRO A 39 -12.59 -24.24 -13.21
CA PRO A 39 -13.49 -23.26 -12.61
C PRO A 39 -14.97 -23.64 -12.75
N VAL A 40 -15.76 -23.13 -11.81
CA VAL A 40 -17.19 -22.84 -11.96
C VAL A 40 -17.31 -21.40 -12.46
N ILE A 41 -18.05 -21.19 -13.55
CA ILE A 41 -18.12 -19.92 -14.28
C ILE A 41 -19.52 -19.31 -14.12
N SER A 42 -19.62 -18.01 -13.87
CA SER A 42 -20.90 -17.29 -13.84
C SER A 42 -21.49 -17.06 -15.23
N GLY A 43 -22.74 -16.59 -15.29
CA GLY A 43 -23.25 -15.94 -16.49
C GLY A 43 -22.45 -14.68 -16.83
N LEU A 44 -22.46 -14.32 -18.12
CA LEU A 44 -21.85 -13.08 -18.60
C LEU A 44 -22.68 -11.88 -18.15
N PHE A 45 -22.01 -10.80 -17.78
CA PHE A 45 -22.63 -9.52 -17.49
C PHE A 45 -21.93 -8.37 -18.20
N SER A 46 -22.69 -7.32 -18.53
CA SER A 46 -22.18 -6.12 -19.16
C SER A 46 -21.93 -5.05 -18.09
N LEU A 47 -20.74 -4.48 -18.06
CA LEU A 47 -20.42 -3.33 -17.22
C LEU A 47 -19.48 -2.42 -17.99
N GLY A 48 -19.82 -1.13 -18.04
CA GLY A 48 -19.13 -0.15 -18.86
C GLY A 48 -18.85 -0.68 -20.25
N GLY A 49 -19.85 -1.18 -20.97
CA GLY A 49 -19.70 -1.66 -22.36
C GLY A 49 -18.71 -2.81 -22.58
N HIS A 50 -18.24 -3.46 -21.52
CA HIS A 50 -17.40 -4.64 -21.56
C HIS A 50 -18.15 -5.83 -20.99
N LEU A 51 -17.86 -7.03 -21.51
CA LEU A 51 -18.43 -8.28 -21.02
C LEU A 51 -17.48 -8.95 -20.04
N TRP A 52 -18.05 -9.42 -18.93
CA TRP A 52 -17.31 -9.99 -17.80
C TRP A 52 -17.97 -11.29 -17.32
N ASP A 53 -17.18 -12.16 -16.69
CA ASP A 53 -17.68 -13.26 -15.87
C ASP A 53 -16.80 -13.49 -14.63
N ILE A 54 -17.36 -14.23 -13.68
CA ILE A 54 -16.71 -14.64 -12.43
C ILE A 54 -16.26 -16.10 -12.59
N LEU A 55 -15.03 -16.38 -12.22
CA LEU A 55 -14.45 -17.72 -12.17
C LEU A 55 -14.18 -18.07 -10.71
N PHE A 56 -14.75 -19.17 -10.22
CA PHE A 56 -14.44 -19.71 -8.91
C PHE A 56 -13.84 -21.11 -9.05
N PHE A 57 -12.71 -21.38 -8.41
CA PHE A 57 -11.98 -22.65 -8.50
C PHE A 57 -12.02 -23.35 -7.13
N PRO A 58 -12.97 -24.27 -6.89
CA PRO A 58 -13.09 -24.97 -5.61
C PRO A 58 -11.83 -25.78 -5.26
N GLY A 59 -11.26 -26.50 -6.23
CA GLY A 59 -10.03 -27.29 -6.07
C GLY A 59 -8.72 -26.50 -6.25
N GLY A 60 -8.81 -25.17 -6.25
CA GLY A 60 -7.67 -24.27 -6.41
C GLY A 60 -7.24 -23.99 -7.84
N TYR A 61 -6.50 -22.91 -8.02
CA TYR A 61 -6.00 -22.48 -9.33
C TYR A 61 -4.72 -23.24 -9.74
N TYR A 62 -3.79 -23.42 -8.81
CA TYR A 62 -2.56 -24.19 -9.01
C TYR A 62 -2.72 -25.64 -8.52
N SER A 63 -2.02 -26.57 -9.19
CA SER A 63 -1.98 -27.97 -8.77
C SER A 63 -1.48 -28.09 -7.33
N GLY A 64 -2.25 -28.79 -6.48
CA GLY A 64 -1.90 -29.03 -5.08
C GLY A 64 -2.09 -27.83 -4.15
N SER A 65 -2.68 -26.72 -4.62
CA SER A 65 -2.99 -25.58 -3.74
C SER A 65 -4.07 -25.96 -2.71
N PRO A 66 -3.87 -25.66 -1.41
CA PRO A 66 -4.89 -25.88 -0.39
C PRO A 66 -5.99 -24.80 -0.39
N TYR A 67 -5.88 -23.80 -1.26
CA TYR A 67 -6.82 -22.68 -1.36
C TYR A 67 -7.81 -22.89 -2.50
N ALA A 68 -9.05 -22.44 -2.31
CA ALA A 68 -9.95 -22.11 -3.40
C ALA A 68 -9.54 -20.74 -3.98
N ALA A 69 -9.84 -20.51 -5.26
CA ALA A 69 -9.49 -19.27 -5.94
C ALA A 69 -10.71 -18.58 -6.56
N VAL A 70 -10.64 -17.26 -6.73
CA VAL A 70 -11.70 -16.47 -7.37
C VAL A 70 -11.10 -15.43 -8.29
N PHE A 71 -11.69 -15.23 -9.47
CA PHE A 71 -11.27 -14.23 -10.45
C PHE A 71 -12.45 -13.58 -11.14
N LEU A 72 -12.25 -12.33 -11.54
CA LEU A 72 -13.04 -11.59 -12.51
C LEU A 72 -12.30 -11.68 -13.84
N ARG A 73 -12.99 -12.09 -14.90
CA ARG A 73 -12.43 -12.17 -16.24
C ARG A 73 -13.13 -11.19 -17.16
N LEU A 74 -12.31 -10.45 -17.92
CA LEU A 74 -12.74 -9.62 -19.03
C LEU A 74 -12.82 -10.50 -20.29
N VAL A 75 -14.03 -10.71 -20.80
CA VAL A 75 -14.31 -11.58 -21.95
C VAL A 75 -14.21 -10.81 -23.28
N SER A 76 -14.36 -9.49 -23.24
CA SER A 76 -14.19 -8.63 -24.42
C SER A 76 -12.73 -8.59 -24.88
N SER A 77 -12.46 -9.19 -26.05
CA SER A 77 -11.11 -9.41 -26.61
C SER A 77 -10.51 -8.21 -27.37
N ASP A 78 -11.27 -7.13 -27.58
CA ASP A 78 -10.78 -5.95 -28.31
C ASP A 78 -10.12 -4.96 -27.33
N HIS A 79 -8.90 -5.29 -26.91
CA HIS A 79 -8.13 -4.55 -25.89
C HIS A 79 -7.44 -3.29 -26.46
N ARG A 80 -8.20 -2.38 -27.07
CA ARG A 80 -7.65 -1.10 -27.54
C ARG A 80 -7.52 -0.06 -26.43
N GLU A 81 -8.28 -0.22 -25.35
CA GLU A 81 -8.37 0.72 -24.23
C GLU A 81 -8.04 0.03 -22.90
N GLN A 82 -7.54 0.81 -21.94
CA GLN A 82 -7.31 0.36 -20.58
C GLN A 82 -8.57 0.55 -19.73
N VAL A 83 -9.00 -0.50 -19.05
CA VAL A 83 -10.17 -0.49 -18.15
C VAL A 83 -9.68 -0.67 -16.72
N ARG A 84 -9.92 0.34 -15.89
CA ARG A 84 -9.51 0.36 -14.48
C ARG A 84 -10.69 -0.08 -13.62
N VAL A 85 -10.47 -1.07 -12.76
CA VAL A 85 -11.54 -1.62 -11.91
C VAL A 85 -11.11 -1.77 -10.46
N LEU A 86 -12.04 -1.52 -9.56
CA LEU A 86 -12.03 -2.00 -8.19
C LEU A 86 -13.00 -3.16 -8.09
N VAL A 87 -12.59 -4.23 -7.42
CA VAL A 87 -13.37 -5.46 -7.32
C VAL A 87 -13.40 -5.96 -5.89
N ASP A 88 -14.59 -6.23 -5.38
CA ASP A 88 -14.81 -6.92 -4.11
C ASP A 88 -15.40 -8.30 -4.39
N PHE A 89 -14.72 -9.35 -3.94
CA PHE A 89 -15.26 -10.71 -3.92
C PHE A 89 -15.68 -11.05 -2.50
N THR A 90 -16.98 -11.29 -2.29
CA THR A 90 -17.55 -11.62 -0.99
C THR A 90 -18.23 -12.96 -1.02
N LEU A 91 -17.86 -13.87 -0.12
CA LEU A 91 -18.69 -15.03 0.21
C LEU A 91 -19.78 -14.56 1.16
N VAL A 92 -21.05 -14.71 0.76
CA VAL A 92 -22.21 -14.26 1.55
C VAL A 92 -23.10 -15.43 1.93
N TYR A 93 -23.58 -15.41 3.18
CA TYR A 93 -24.78 -16.15 3.56
C TYR A 93 -26.02 -15.26 3.38
N ARG A 94 -27.17 -15.87 3.07
CA ARG A 94 -28.45 -15.17 3.27
C ARG A 94 -29.54 -16.16 3.65
N ARG A 95 -30.18 -15.92 4.79
CA ARG A 95 -31.41 -16.59 5.19
C ARG A 95 -32.53 -16.20 4.21
N GLY A 96 -33.12 -17.17 3.53
CA GLY A 96 -34.29 -16.94 2.69
C GLY A 96 -35.51 -16.62 3.55
N GLY A 97 -36.11 -15.44 3.38
CA GLY A 97 -37.47 -15.13 3.81
C GLY A 97 -37.68 -14.73 5.28
N MET A 98 -37.92 -13.44 5.47
CA MET A 98 -38.71 -12.73 6.51
C MET A 98 -38.76 -13.19 7.98
N THR A 99 -38.66 -12.15 8.82
CA THR A 99 -38.99 -11.98 10.25
C THR A 99 -37.93 -12.39 11.29
N GLY A 100 -37.39 -11.34 11.93
CA GLY A 100 -37.00 -11.37 13.34
C GLY A 100 -35.51 -11.53 13.63
N GLY A 101 -34.93 -10.46 14.17
CA GLY A 101 -33.82 -10.50 15.14
C GLY A 101 -32.44 -10.81 14.56
N GLY A 102 -31.49 -9.89 14.75
CA GLY A 102 -30.11 -10.05 14.34
C GLY A 102 -29.37 -11.15 15.10
N GLU A 103 -28.33 -11.66 14.43
CA GLU A 103 -27.05 -12.22 14.93
C GLU A 103 -26.47 -13.16 13.85
N ASP A 104 -25.24 -12.87 13.41
CA ASP A 104 -24.36 -13.61 12.49
C ASP A 104 -24.79 -13.87 11.03
N ASP A 105 -24.76 -12.82 10.20
CA ASP A 105 -24.50 -12.99 8.75
C ASP A 105 -22.97 -13.00 8.55
N GLY A 106 -22.38 -14.20 8.60
CA GLY A 106 -20.95 -14.36 8.31
C GLY A 106 -20.67 -14.06 6.83
N SER A 107 -19.65 -13.24 6.58
CA SER A 107 -19.16 -12.94 5.25
C SER A 107 -17.63 -12.96 5.21
N TYR A 108 -17.07 -13.27 4.04
CA TYR A 108 -15.63 -13.23 3.81
C TYR A 108 -15.35 -12.45 2.53
N THR A 109 -14.66 -11.32 2.64
CA THR A 109 -14.41 -10.40 1.52
C THR A 109 -12.92 -10.25 1.22
N ARG A 110 -12.54 -10.30 -0.06
CA ARG A 110 -11.27 -9.75 -0.54
C ARG A 110 -11.50 -8.72 -1.64
N CYS A 111 -10.78 -7.61 -1.51
CA CYS A 111 -10.89 -6.46 -2.39
C CYS A 111 -9.59 -6.26 -3.18
N GLY A 112 -9.67 -5.76 -4.40
CA GLY A 112 -8.49 -5.52 -5.22
C GLY A 112 -8.70 -4.52 -6.34
N TYR A 113 -7.60 -3.94 -6.81
CA TYR A 113 -7.57 -3.03 -7.95
C TYR A 113 -6.82 -3.66 -9.13
N HIS A 114 -7.34 -3.47 -10.33
CA HIS A 114 -6.67 -3.93 -11.55
C HIS A 114 -6.92 -3.04 -12.76
N VAL A 115 -5.98 -3.09 -13.70
CA VAL A 115 -6.11 -2.44 -15.01
C VAL A 115 -6.08 -3.51 -16.08
N PHE A 116 -7.20 -3.74 -16.75
CA PHE A 116 -7.29 -4.61 -17.91
C PHE A 116 -6.92 -3.83 -19.18
N GLY A 117 -6.24 -4.45 -20.14
CA GLY A 117 -5.90 -3.83 -21.43
C GLY A 117 -4.42 -3.94 -21.80
N PRO A 118 -3.97 -3.21 -22.83
CA PRO A 118 -2.59 -3.31 -23.34
C PRO A 118 -1.59 -2.66 -22.37
N GLY A 119 -0.48 -3.35 -22.09
CA GLY A 119 0.58 -2.91 -21.18
C GLY A 119 1.75 -3.91 -21.06
N PRO A 120 2.80 -3.60 -20.26
CA PRO A 120 3.94 -4.50 -20.02
C PRO A 120 3.50 -5.83 -19.40
N ALA A 121 4.32 -6.88 -19.55
CA ALA A 121 4.00 -8.29 -19.31
C ALA A 121 3.52 -8.71 -17.88
N THR A 122 3.35 -7.76 -16.96
CA THR A 122 2.77 -7.95 -15.61
C THR A 122 1.26 -7.65 -15.53
N VAL A 123 0.65 -7.18 -16.64
CA VAL A 123 -0.80 -7.00 -16.76
C VAL A 123 -1.44 -8.31 -17.20
N GLY A 124 -2.20 -8.96 -16.32
CA GLY A 124 -2.98 -10.15 -16.65
C GLY A 124 -3.99 -9.81 -17.74
N ARG A 125 -3.72 -10.22 -18.99
CA ARG A 125 -4.41 -9.71 -20.19
C ARG A 125 -5.94 -9.90 -20.20
N GLY A 126 -6.51 -10.72 -19.31
CA GLY A 126 -7.96 -10.88 -19.25
C GLY A 126 -8.52 -11.34 -17.90
N CYS A 127 -7.73 -11.49 -16.83
CA CYS A 127 -8.22 -11.99 -15.53
C CYS A 127 -7.54 -11.29 -14.35
N PHE A 128 -8.32 -10.98 -13.32
CA PHE A 128 -7.85 -10.45 -12.04
C PHE A 128 -8.54 -11.15 -10.88
N GLY A 129 -7.81 -11.52 -9.84
CA GLY A 129 -8.37 -12.23 -8.70
C GLY A 129 -7.32 -12.75 -7.73
N PHE A 130 -7.75 -13.66 -6.87
CA PHE A 130 -6.97 -14.21 -5.77
C PHE A 130 -6.80 -15.73 -5.96
N PRO A 131 -5.61 -16.20 -6.37
CA PRO A 131 -5.28 -17.63 -6.41
C PRO A 131 -5.38 -18.31 -5.03
N GLU A 132 -5.17 -17.54 -3.97
CA GLU A 132 -5.22 -17.95 -2.57
C GLU A 132 -6.36 -17.17 -1.88
N PHE A 133 -7.60 -17.45 -2.28
CA PHE A 133 -8.77 -16.70 -1.80
C PHE A 133 -9.19 -17.16 -0.40
N ILE A 134 -9.47 -18.45 -0.20
CA ILE A 134 -9.85 -19.03 1.10
C ILE A 134 -9.36 -20.47 1.19
N LEU A 135 -8.94 -20.92 2.38
CA LEU A 135 -8.55 -22.32 2.58
C LEU A 135 -9.76 -23.24 2.34
N GLN A 136 -9.56 -24.30 1.57
CA GLN A 136 -10.64 -25.25 1.24
C GLN A 136 -11.19 -25.93 2.50
N HIS A 137 -10.31 -26.29 3.43
CA HIS A 137 -10.68 -26.83 4.74
C HIS A 137 -11.57 -25.86 5.53
N ASP A 138 -11.18 -24.58 5.61
CA ASP A 138 -11.91 -23.59 6.40
C ASP A 138 -13.27 -23.28 5.78
N LEU A 139 -13.35 -23.24 4.44
CA LEU A 139 -14.61 -23.11 3.71
C LEU A 139 -15.52 -24.31 3.94
N ALA A 140 -14.98 -25.53 3.88
CA ALA A 140 -15.74 -26.76 4.12
C ALA A 140 -16.21 -26.89 5.58
N ALA A 141 -15.41 -26.43 6.54
CA ALA A 141 -15.75 -26.41 7.96
C ALA A 141 -16.72 -25.27 8.33
N SER A 142 -16.89 -24.26 7.45
CA SER A 142 -17.72 -23.09 7.74
C SER A 142 -19.21 -23.41 7.63
N GLY A 143 -19.86 -23.59 8.78
CA GLY A 143 -21.33 -23.73 8.87
C GLY A 143 -22.14 -22.47 8.53
N VAL A 144 -21.45 -21.36 8.24
CA VAL A 144 -22.05 -20.06 7.88
C VAL A 144 -21.86 -19.77 6.39
N LEU A 145 -20.63 -19.84 5.88
CA LEU A 145 -20.33 -19.55 4.47
C LEU A 145 -20.77 -20.67 3.51
N LEU A 146 -20.75 -21.92 3.98
CA LEU A 146 -21.14 -23.10 3.21
C LEU A 146 -22.30 -23.83 3.90
N ARG A 147 -23.46 -23.20 3.95
CA ARG A 147 -24.65 -23.75 4.62
C ARG A 147 -25.58 -24.45 3.62
N GLY A 148 -25.97 -25.68 3.92
CA GLY A 148 -26.86 -26.47 3.07
C GLY A 148 -26.24 -26.80 1.71
N ASP A 149 -24.91 -27.00 1.69
CA ASP A 149 -24.12 -27.31 0.49
C ASP A 149 -24.28 -26.27 -0.63
N ARG A 150 -24.50 -25.00 -0.24
CA ARG A 150 -24.68 -23.88 -1.14
C ARG A 150 -23.69 -22.79 -0.79
N LEU A 151 -22.85 -22.44 -1.76
CA LEU A 151 -21.94 -21.31 -1.69
C LEU A 151 -22.45 -20.17 -2.58
N VAL A 152 -22.37 -18.94 -2.10
CA VAL A 152 -22.69 -17.75 -2.92
C VAL A 152 -21.48 -16.83 -2.94
N VAL A 153 -20.93 -16.61 -4.13
CA VAL A 153 -19.88 -15.65 -4.40
C VAL A 153 -20.53 -14.40 -4.99
N GLU A 154 -20.45 -13.29 -4.26
CA GLU A 154 -20.80 -11.96 -4.75
C GLU A 154 -19.55 -11.25 -5.26
N CYS A 155 -19.64 -10.62 -6.42
CA CYS A 155 -18.57 -9.85 -7.05
C CYS A 155 -19.12 -8.44 -7.34
N ALA A 156 -18.67 -7.46 -6.57
CA ALA A 156 -18.96 -6.05 -6.84
C ALA A 156 -17.80 -5.46 -7.64
N VAL A 157 -18.11 -4.92 -8.81
CA VAL A 157 -17.14 -4.32 -9.75
C VAL A 157 -17.49 -2.86 -9.92
N LEU A 158 -16.51 -1.99 -9.72
CA LEU A 158 -16.60 -0.55 -9.96
C LEU A 158 -15.54 -0.14 -10.97
N LEU A 159 -15.96 0.56 -12.03
CA LEU A 159 -15.08 1.18 -13.00
C LEU A 159 -14.58 2.52 -12.44
N ALA A 160 -13.27 2.70 -12.47
CA ALA A 160 -12.64 3.95 -12.07
C ALA A 160 -12.27 4.78 -13.31
N ALA A 161 -12.55 6.08 -13.27
CA ALA A 161 -12.18 7.02 -14.33
C ALA A 161 -10.66 7.25 -14.37
N ASP A 162 -10.02 7.32 -13.20
CA ASP A 162 -8.57 7.50 -13.05
C ASP A 162 -8.01 6.76 -11.83
N ALA A 163 -6.68 6.74 -11.69
CA ALA A 163 -6.00 6.09 -10.58
C ALA A 163 -6.20 6.81 -9.23
N ASP A 164 -6.58 8.09 -9.23
CA ASP A 164 -6.82 8.86 -8.01
C ASP A 164 -8.19 8.52 -7.40
N GLU A 165 -9.19 8.21 -8.23
CA GLU A 165 -10.50 7.69 -7.80
C GLU A 165 -10.36 6.30 -7.14
N VAL A 166 -9.39 5.50 -7.56
CA VAL A 166 -9.03 4.20 -6.97
C VAL A 166 -8.43 4.38 -5.59
N LEU A 167 -7.52 5.34 -5.41
CA LEU A 167 -6.94 5.65 -4.10
C LEU A 167 -7.98 6.20 -3.12
N ARG A 168 -9.01 6.89 -3.61
CA ARG A 168 -10.13 7.37 -2.79
C ARG A 168 -11.15 6.28 -2.42
N ARG A 169 -11.22 5.16 -3.17
CA ARG A 169 -12.30 4.16 -3.06
C ARG A 169 -11.84 2.70 -2.89
N GLY A 170 -10.53 2.45 -2.81
CA GLY A 170 -9.93 1.12 -2.61
C GLY A 170 -10.23 0.47 -1.26
N PRO A 171 -9.73 -0.76 -1.02
CA PRO A 171 -9.98 -1.53 0.19
C PRO A 171 -9.73 -0.63 1.40
N ARG A 172 -10.72 -0.54 2.30
CA ARG A 172 -10.57 0.35 3.45
C ARG A 172 -9.38 -0.11 4.27
N PRO A 173 -8.62 0.85 4.83
CA PRO A 173 -7.68 0.56 5.90
C PRO A 173 -8.36 -0.26 7.01
N LEU A 174 -7.58 -0.96 7.85
CA LEU A 174 -8.04 -1.59 9.10
C LEU A 174 -9.33 -0.93 9.62
N ASP A 175 -10.45 -1.67 9.74
CA ASP A 175 -11.79 -1.10 10.00
C ASP A 175 -11.70 0.08 10.97
N ASP A 176 -12.28 1.23 10.63
CA ASP A 176 -11.99 2.50 11.31
C ASP A 176 -12.20 2.41 12.83
N GLU A 177 -13.11 1.52 13.26
CA GLU A 177 -13.33 1.19 14.66
C GLU A 177 -12.16 0.40 15.28
N LEU A 178 -11.68 -0.65 14.63
CA LEU A 178 -10.50 -1.42 15.06
C LEU A 178 -9.26 -0.53 15.10
N ARG A 179 -9.05 0.30 14.07
CA ARG A 179 -7.94 1.28 14.01
C ARG A 179 -7.97 2.25 15.20
N ARG A 180 -9.14 2.82 15.51
CA ARG A 180 -9.32 3.68 16.70
C ARG A 180 -9.14 2.90 18.00
N GLY A 181 -9.57 1.65 18.05
CA GLY A 181 -9.37 0.75 19.19
C GLY A 181 -7.89 0.53 19.47
N LEU A 182 -7.12 0.12 18.46
CA LEU A 182 -5.68 -0.09 18.57
C LEU A 182 -4.93 1.20 18.92
N ARG A 183 -5.27 2.33 18.30
CA ARG A 183 -4.67 3.63 18.66
C ARG A 183 -4.87 3.95 20.15
N ARG A 184 -6.09 3.79 20.67
CA ARG A 184 -6.37 4.01 22.10
C ARG A 184 -5.58 3.05 22.99
N MET A 185 -5.43 1.78 22.60
CA MET A 185 -4.58 0.84 23.35
C MET A 185 -3.13 1.32 23.45
N LEU A 186 -2.58 1.90 22.37
CA LEU A 186 -1.23 2.46 22.38
C LEU A 186 -1.15 3.73 23.25
N GLU A 187 -2.13 4.63 23.15
CA GLU A 187 -2.16 5.90 23.88
C GLU A 187 -2.38 5.70 25.39
N ASP A 188 -3.31 4.82 25.77
CA ASP A 188 -3.66 4.56 27.17
C ASP A 188 -2.74 3.50 27.82
N GLY A 189 -1.95 2.77 27.02
CA GLY A 189 -1.08 1.69 27.47
C GLY A 189 -1.81 0.48 28.09
N THR A 190 -3.12 0.38 27.90
CA THR A 190 -3.96 -0.65 28.51
C THR A 190 -3.62 -2.03 27.96
N GLY A 191 -3.11 -2.92 28.83
CA GLY A 191 -2.72 -4.29 28.46
C GLY A 191 -1.32 -4.40 27.87
N ALA A 192 -0.51 -3.34 27.91
CA ALA A 192 0.86 -3.36 27.44
C ALA A 192 1.70 -4.37 28.24
N ASP A 193 2.40 -5.26 27.52
CA ASP A 193 3.21 -6.36 28.07
C ASP A 193 4.72 -6.18 27.79
N VAL A 194 5.08 -5.10 27.08
CA VAL A 194 6.47 -4.72 26.80
C VAL A 194 6.64 -3.20 26.92
N THR A 195 7.80 -2.78 27.42
CA THR A 195 8.22 -1.38 27.50
C THR A 195 9.55 -1.22 26.76
N PHE A 196 9.59 -0.34 25.76
CA PHE A 196 10.82 0.02 25.08
C PHE A 196 11.43 1.28 25.69
N VAL A 197 12.75 1.28 25.92
CA VAL A 197 13.51 2.46 26.35
C VAL A 197 14.35 2.93 25.19
N VAL A 198 13.97 4.05 24.57
CA VAL A 198 14.67 4.65 23.42
C VAL A 198 15.31 5.94 23.89
N ARG A 199 16.64 5.95 23.99
CA ARG A 199 17.42 7.12 24.49
C ARG A 199 16.88 7.74 25.80
N GLY A 200 16.37 6.90 26.69
CA GLY A 200 15.81 7.31 27.98
C GLY A 200 14.30 7.56 27.99
N GLU A 201 13.65 7.64 26.83
CA GLU A 201 12.18 7.73 26.72
C GLU A 201 11.53 6.34 26.76
N ARG A 202 10.45 6.20 27.51
CA ARG A 202 9.76 4.91 27.71
C ARG A 202 8.50 4.81 26.87
N PHE A 203 8.38 3.74 26.09
CA PHE A 203 7.24 3.46 25.21
C PHE A 203 6.60 2.12 25.58
N ARG A 204 5.38 2.16 26.14
CA ARG A 204 4.59 0.95 26.40
C ARG A 204 3.95 0.44 25.12
N ALA A 205 4.00 -0.87 24.89
CA ALA A 205 3.46 -1.50 23.70
C ALA A 205 3.01 -2.96 23.96
N HIS A 206 2.52 -3.60 22.89
CA HIS A 206 1.95 -4.94 22.90
C HIS A 206 2.74 -5.84 21.96
N ARG A 207 3.32 -6.91 22.50
CA ARG A 207 4.18 -7.84 21.73
C ARG A 207 3.43 -8.47 20.57
N CYS A 208 2.17 -8.86 20.78
CA CYS A 208 1.35 -9.48 19.74
C CYS A 208 1.10 -8.55 18.54
N VAL A 209 0.81 -7.27 18.79
CA VAL A 209 0.59 -6.27 17.73
C VAL A 209 1.87 -6.05 16.95
N LEU A 210 3.01 -5.83 17.63
CA LEU A 210 4.30 -5.60 16.97
C LEU A 210 4.78 -6.82 16.19
N ALA A 211 4.63 -8.02 16.76
CA ALA A 211 4.98 -9.28 16.12
C ALA A 211 4.14 -9.57 14.86
N ALA A 212 2.87 -9.17 14.85
CA ALA A 212 2.02 -9.29 13.66
C ALA A 212 2.45 -8.35 12.53
N ARG A 213 3.18 -7.27 12.84
CA ARG A 213 3.48 -6.16 11.92
C ARG A 213 4.92 -6.13 11.43
N SER A 214 5.81 -6.81 12.14
CA SER A 214 7.23 -6.92 11.78
C SER A 214 7.74 -8.34 12.05
N PRO A 215 8.31 -9.04 11.06
CA PRO A 215 8.92 -10.34 11.27
C PRO A 215 10.17 -10.26 12.14
N VAL A 216 10.87 -9.11 12.15
CA VAL A 216 12.02 -8.86 13.02
C VAL A 216 11.55 -8.74 14.47
N LEU A 217 10.53 -7.94 14.74
CA LEU A 217 9.95 -7.82 16.09
C LEU A 217 9.30 -9.14 16.53
N LEU A 218 8.72 -9.93 15.64
CA LEU A 218 8.26 -11.28 15.97
C LEU A 218 9.42 -12.17 16.47
N ALA A 219 10.55 -12.14 15.79
CA ALA A 219 11.73 -12.92 16.18
C ALA A 219 12.36 -12.39 17.48
N GLU A 220 12.47 -11.07 17.65
CA GLU A 220 13.06 -10.46 18.84
C GLU A 220 12.16 -10.59 20.07
N LEU A 221 10.84 -10.51 19.90
CA LEU A 221 9.89 -10.57 21.01
C LEU A 221 9.43 -11.99 21.29
N HIS A 222 9.33 -12.89 20.32
CA HIS A 222 8.81 -14.25 20.53
C HIS A 222 9.79 -15.36 20.13
N GLY A 223 11.02 -15.02 19.75
CA GLY A 223 12.04 -16.00 19.40
C GLY A 223 12.64 -16.74 20.60
N PRO A 224 13.48 -17.76 20.37
CA PRO A 224 14.15 -18.51 21.42
C PRO A 224 15.00 -17.63 22.35
N ALA A 225 15.66 -16.61 21.80
CA ALA A 225 16.44 -15.64 22.57
C ALA A 225 15.57 -14.82 23.53
N ALA A 226 14.37 -14.41 23.10
CA ALA A 226 13.41 -13.69 23.94
C ALA A 226 12.87 -14.55 25.10
N ARG A 227 12.75 -15.86 24.89
CA ARG A 227 12.33 -16.81 25.93
C ARG A 227 13.45 -17.14 26.93
N ALA A 228 14.71 -17.07 26.48
CA ALA A 228 15.90 -17.30 27.32
C ALA A 228 16.30 -16.06 28.13
N MET A 229 16.12 -14.87 27.56
CA MET A 229 16.21 -13.58 28.23
C MET A 229 14.95 -13.34 29.05
N GLY A 230 14.67 -14.21 30.03
CA GLY A 230 13.61 -13.97 31.02
C GLY A 230 13.76 -12.55 31.53
N GLY A 231 12.85 -11.67 31.08
CA GLY A 231 13.08 -10.23 31.11
C GLY A 231 13.46 -9.77 32.52
N THR A 232 14.31 -8.76 32.62
CA THR A 232 14.40 -7.97 33.85
C THR A 232 13.01 -7.42 34.12
N GLN A 233 12.30 -8.10 35.02
CA GLN A 233 10.97 -7.76 35.44
C GLN A 233 11.13 -6.57 36.39
N ASP A 234 10.92 -5.37 35.85
CA ASP A 234 10.91 -4.16 36.66
C ASP A 234 9.80 -4.32 37.72
N THR A 235 10.16 -4.14 38.99
CA THR A 235 9.33 -4.48 40.15
C THR A 235 8.09 -3.60 40.33
N ASP A 236 7.90 -2.58 39.50
CA ASP A 236 6.82 -1.59 39.61
C ASP A 236 5.77 -1.68 38.48
N ASP A 237 6.05 -2.39 37.39
CA ASP A 237 5.10 -2.59 36.28
C ASP A 237 5.45 -3.93 35.60
N ALA A 238 4.51 -4.88 35.54
CA ALA A 238 4.76 -6.28 35.15
C ALA A 238 5.05 -6.48 33.64
N THR A 239 5.87 -5.62 33.05
CA THR A 239 6.21 -5.56 31.62
C THR A 239 7.69 -5.87 31.39
N THR A 240 8.00 -6.48 30.25
CA THR A 240 9.40 -6.73 29.85
C THR A 240 10.02 -5.46 29.28
N THR A 241 11.18 -5.03 29.80
CA THR A 241 11.88 -3.82 29.32
C THR A 241 12.93 -4.14 28.24
N ILE A 242 12.91 -3.42 27.12
CA ILE A 242 13.85 -3.56 25.98
C ILE A 242 14.47 -2.20 25.64
N THR A 243 15.79 -2.11 25.60
CA THR A 243 16.49 -0.85 25.26
C THR A 243 16.83 -0.80 23.77
N ILE A 244 16.59 0.35 23.12
CA ILE A 244 16.94 0.62 21.72
C ILE A 244 17.78 1.90 21.68
N ASP A 245 19.07 1.77 21.35
CA ASP A 245 20.02 2.89 21.32
C ASP A 245 20.13 3.55 19.93
N ASP A 246 19.93 2.75 18.87
CA ASP A 246 20.18 3.13 17.47
C ASP A 246 18.98 3.81 16.78
N MET A 247 18.06 4.41 17.56
CA MET A 247 16.87 5.07 17.02
C MET A 247 16.56 6.37 17.74
N GLU A 248 16.08 7.37 16.99
CA GLU A 248 15.51 8.59 17.60
C GLU A 248 14.13 8.29 18.22
N PRO A 249 13.81 8.82 19.40
CA PRO A 249 12.51 8.60 20.06
C PRO A 249 11.31 8.96 19.18
N ASP A 250 11.37 10.08 18.46
CA ASP A 250 10.30 10.51 17.55
C ASP A 250 10.09 9.54 16.37
N ALA A 251 11.18 8.99 15.82
CA ALA A 251 11.11 7.99 14.75
C ALA A 251 10.51 6.68 15.28
N PHE A 252 10.89 6.26 16.49
CA PHE A 252 10.31 5.09 17.14
C PHE A 252 8.82 5.29 17.44
N ALA A 253 8.43 6.46 17.95
CA ALA A 253 7.04 6.82 18.21
C ALA A 253 6.21 6.80 16.91
N ALA A 254 6.76 7.31 15.80
CA ALA A 254 6.11 7.27 14.50
C ALA A 254 5.96 5.84 13.96
N MET A 255 6.99 5.00 14.14
CA MET A 255 6.92 3.59 13.79
C MET A 255 5.87 2.84 14.61
N LEU A 256 5.80 3.09 15.92
CA LEU A 256 4.78 2.51 16.79
C LEU A 256 3.37 2.93 16.37
N ARG A 257 3.12 4.22 16.12
CA ARG A 257 1.81 4.69 15.62
C ARG A 257 1.41 3.95 14.35
N PHE A 258 2.30 3.91 13.37
CA PHE A 258 2.06 3.20 12.12
C PHE A 258 1.77 1.71 12.36
N ALA A 259 2.48 1.05 13.28
CA ALA A 259 2.24 -0.35 13.61
C ALA A 259 0.81 -0.60 14.13
N TYR A 260 0.18 0.35 14.82
CA TYR A 260 -1.17 0.18 15.38
C TYR A 260 -2.28 0.62 14.44
N ASP A 261 -2.04 1.64 13.61
CA ASP A 261 -3.12 2.28 12.88
C ASP A 261 -2.81 2.62 11.41
N ASP A 262 -1.70 2.15 10.84
CA ASP A 262 -1.22 2.48 9.47
C ASP A 262 -1.14 3.98 9.16
N THR A 263 -1.15 4.87 10.16
CA THR A 263 -1.02 6.31 9.93
C THR A 263 0.43 6.74 10.12
N LEU A 264 0.95 7.42 9.10
CA LEU A 264 2.21 8.13 9.23
C LEU A 264 1.91 9.47 9.93
N PRO A 265 2.43 9.72 11.14
CA PRO A 265 2.19 11.00 11.79
C PRO A 265 2.77 12.16 10.97
N GLU A 266 2.19 13.35 11.13
CA GLU A 266 2.81 14.58 10.64
C GLU A 266 4.13 14.79 11.38
N LEU A 267 5.23 14.46 10.70
CA LEU A 267 6.57 14.60 11.26
C LEU A 267 6.87 16.10 11.48
N PRO A 268 7.48 16.47 12.62
CA PRO A 268 7.68 17.87 12.99
C PRO A 268 8.51 18.64 11.95
N GLY A 269 8.04 19.83 11.60
CA GLY A 269 8.64 20.74 10.62
C GLY A 269 7.56 21.64 10.03
N ASN A 270 7.74 22.96 10.11
CA ASN A 270 6.65 23.93 10.00
C ASN A 270 6.13 24.14 8.55
N SER A 271 6.51 23.26 7.63
CA SER A 271 6.02 23.16 6.24
C SER A 271 6.55 21.86 5.61
N GLU A 272 5.92 21.40 4.51
CA GLU A 272 6.31 20.19 3.78
C GLU A 272 7.73 20.20 3.16
N ARG A 273 8.56 21.22 3.45
CA ARG A 273 9.95 21.37 2.98
C ARG A 273 10.91 21.82 4.08
N ASP A 274 10.57 21.64 5.35
CA ASP A 274 11.53 21.83 6.43
C ASP A 274 12.53 20.66 6.43
N ALA A 275 13.84 20.97 6.51
CA ALA A 275 14.90 19.98 6.54
C ALA A 275 14.72 18.99 7.70
N THR A 276 14.15 19.47 8.82
CA THR A 276 13.86 18.67 10.02
C THR A 276 12.88 17.51 9.72
N GLY A 277 11.78 17.80 9.00
CA GLY A 277 10.80 16.79 8.63
C GLY A 277 11.34 15.78 7.61
N VAL A 278 12.25 16.20 6.74
CA VAL A 278 12.93 15.31 5.79
C VAL A 278 13.91 14.37 6.52
N HIS A 279 14.70 14.89 7.46
CA HIS A 279 15.59 14.05 8.28
C HIS A 279 14.79 13.04 9.11
N MET A 280 13.66 13.45 9.68
CA MET A 280 12.79 12.50 10.40
C MET A 280 12.25 11.40 9.48
N ALA A 281 11.83 11.74 8.26
CA ALA A 281 11.39 10.75 7.28
C ALA A 281 12.53 9.81 6.83
N GLN A 282 13.78 10.28 6.78
CA GLN A 282 14.96 9.45 6.53
C GLN A 282 15.21 8.47 7.69
N HIS A 283 15.15 8.94 8.94
CA HIS A 283 15.30 8.08 10.12
C HIS A 283 14.20 7.01 10.18
N LEU A 284 12.96 7.40 9.90
CA LEU A 284 11.84 6.48 9.88
C LEU A 284 11.93 5.47 8.71
N LEU A 285 12.44 5.88 7.55
CA LEU A 285 12.72 4.96 6.44
C LEU A 285 13.79 3.93 6.81
N ALA A 286 14.86 4.35 7.50
CA ALA A 286 15.89 3.44 7.99
C ALA A 286 15.32 2.45 9.04
N ALA A 287 14.46 2.93 9.94
CA ALA A 287 13.75 2.10 10.90
C ALA A 287 12.83 1.07 10.21
N ALA A 288 12.08 1.52 9.20
CA ALA A 288 11.17 0.67 8.44
C ALA A 288 11.91 -0.48 7.73
N ASP A 289 13.10 -0.21 7.17
CA ASP A 289 13.93 -1.26 6.59
C ASP A 289 14.49 -2.23 7.65
N LEU A 290 15.02 -1.68 8.76
CA LEU A 290 15.57 -2.45 9.88
C LEU A 290 14.54 -3.44 10.44
N TYR A 291 13.31 -2.98 10.65
CA TYR A 291 12.22 -3.81 11.16
C TYR A 291 11.38 -4.48 10.07
N ARG A 292 11.78 -4.38 8.79
CA ARG A 292 11.10 -5.04 7.66
C ARG A 292 9.60 -4.70 7.58
N MET A 293 9.27 -3.43 7.76
CA MET A 293 7.92 -2.87 7.66
C MET A 293 7.71 -2.24 6.28
N ASP A 294 7.43 -3.07 5.28
CA ASP A 294 7.41 -2.66 3.86
C ASP A 294 6.41 -1.52 3.56
N ALA A 295 5.22 -1.55 4.17
CA ALA A 295 4.21 -0.50 3.98
C ALA A 295 4.66 0.85 4.56
N LEU A 296 5.34 0.85 5.71
CA LEU A 296 5.92 2.06 6.31
C LEU A 296 7.07 2.58 5.43
N SER A 297 7.93 1.67 4.94
CA SER A 297 9.01 2.01 4.02
C SER A 297 8.50 2.71 2.77
N GLN A 298 7.43 2.18 2.15
CA GLN A 298 6.82 2.81 0.99
C GLN A 298 6.24 4.20 1.32
N ALA A 299 5.53 4.35 2.44
CA ALA A 299 4.99 5.64 2.86
C ALA A 299 6.09 6.70 3.08
N CYS A 300 7.22 6.31 3.69
CA CYS A 300 8.37 7.19 3.86
C CYS A 300 9.02 7.55 2.52
N GLN A 301 9.14 6.60 1.59
CA GLN A 301 9.67 6.88 0.25
C GLN A 301 8.80 7.88 -0.52
N ASP A 302 7.48 7.71 -0.47
CA ASP A 302 6.53 8.61 -1.13
C ASP A 302 6.57 10.02 -0.55
N ARG A 303 6.77 10.13 0.77
CA ARG A 303 6.97 11.41 1.46
C ARG A 303 8.29 12.07 1.06
N LEU A 304 9.39 11.33 1.11
CA LEU A 304 10.71 11.84 0.74
C LEU A 304 10.74 12.31 -0.71
N ALA A 305 10.15 11.55 -1.64
CA ALA A 305 10.08 11.94 -3.04
C ALA A 305 9.39 13.30 -3.28
N ARG A 306 8.48 13.74 -2.40
CA ARG A 306 7.76 15.03 -2.50
C ARG A 306 8.46 16.18 -1.77
N CYS A 307 9.26 15.86 -0.75
CA CYS A 307 9.74 16.83 0.23
C CYS A 307 11.26 17.05 0.21
N VAL A 308 12.00 16.29 -0.59
CA VAL A 308 13.44 16.49 -0.78
C VAL A 308 13.75 17.94 -1.15
N THR A 309 14.72 18.51 -0.43
CA THR A 309 15.23 19.86 -0.67
C THR A 309 16.68 19.76 -1.16
N PRO A 310 17.24 20.82 -1.77
CA PRO A 310 18.65 20.82 -2.15
C PRO A 310 19.61 20.53 -0.98
N ALA A 311 19.23 20.93 0.25
CA ALA A 311 20.03 20.70 1.45
C ALA A 311 20.01 19.22 1.89
N THR A 312 18.89 18.51 1.67
CA THR A 312 18.68 17.13 2.12
C THR A 312 18.83 16.08 1.00
N ALA A 313 19.06 16.53 -0.23
CA ALA A 313 19.17 15.66 -1.41
C ALA A 313 20.33 14.68 -1.34
N ALA A 314 21.51 15.12 -0.89
CA ALA A 314 22.69 14.26 -0.77
C ALA A 314 22.46 13.11 0.22
N ASP A 315 21.93 13.41 1.40
CA ASP A 315 21.65 12.42 2.43
C ASP A 315 20.52 11.46 2.01
N THR A 316 19.46 11.98 1.39
CA THR A 316 18.35 11.15 0.89
C THR A 316 18.82 10.21 -0.22
N TYR A 317 19.68 10.69 -1.13
CA TYR A 317 20.27 9.84 -2.17
C TYR A 317 21.15 8.75 -1.57
N ALA A 318 22.01 9.09 -0.62
CA ALA A 318 22.90 8.13 0.04
C ALA A 318 22.10 7.04 0.80
N LEU A 319 21.01 7.44 1.47
CA LEU A 319 20.08 6.49 2.11
C LEU A 319 19.39 5.60 1.07
N ALA A 320 18.84 6.18 0.01
CA ALA A 320 18.17 5.43 -1.05
C ALA A 320 19.11 4.43 -1.75
N ASP A 321 20.38 4.79 -1.94
CA ASP A 321 21.40 3.91 -2.52
C ASP A 321 21.73 2.74 -1.59
N ARG A 322 21.93 3.01 -0.30
CA ARG A 322 22.20 2.00 0.73
C ARG A 322 21.06 0.96 0.82
N LEU A 323 19.82 1.43 0.73
CA LEU A 323 18.62 0.61 0.81
C LEU A 323 18.17 0.01 -0.55
N GLY A 324 18.90 0.30 -1.64
CA GLY A 324 18.56 -0.20 -2.97
C GLY A 324 17.28 0.37 -3.59
N LEU A 325 16.81 1.53 -3.12
CA LEU A 325 15.54 2.16 -3.48
C LEU A 325 15.66 2.97 -4.79
N ARG A 326 15.60 2.26 -5.92
CA ARG A 326 15.83 2.83 -7.26
C ARG A 326 14.91 3.99 -7.63
N LEU A 327 13.63 3.92 -7.22
CA LEU A 327 12.64 4.96 -7.54
C LEU A 327 12.91 6.26 -6.76
N LEU A 328 13.18 6.14 -5.46
CA LEU A 328 13.54 7.29 -4.63
C LEU A 328 14.86 7.93 -5.11
N LYS A 329 15.84 7.11 -5.47
CA LYS A 329 17.12 7.57 -6.05
C LYS A 329 16.90 8.39 -7.33
N ALA A 330 16.04 7.92 -8.23
CA ALA A 330 15.70 8.64 -9.45
C ALA A 330 14.95 9.96 -9.16
N ALA A 331 14.02 9.95 -8.20
CA ALA A 331 13.28 11.14 -7.79
C ALA A 331 14.21 12.25 -7.27
N VAL A 332 15.18 11.90 -6.40
CA VAL A 332 16.16 12.87 -5.88
C VAL A 332 17.00 13.50 -6.99
N VAL A 333 17.46 12.69 -7.96
CA VAL A 333 18.24 13.20 -9.11
C VAL A 333 17.40 14.14 -9.99
N GLY A 334 16.12 13.82 -10.20
CA GLY A 334 15.20 14.65 -10.97
C GLY A 334 14.90 16.01 -10.34
N THR A 335 15.03 16.13 -9.01
CA THR A 335 14.83 17.39 -8.25
C THR A 335 16.08 18.27 -8.16
N SER A 336 17.26 17.77 -8.53
CA SER A 336 18.48 18.58 -8.54
C SER A 336 18.46 19.58 -9.71
N PRO A 337 18.76 20.88 -9.48
CA PRO A 337 18.95 21.80 -10.59
C PRO A 337 20.08 21.29 -11.50
N PRO A 338 20.00 21.52 -12.83
CA PRO A 338 21.08 21.15 -13.73
C PRO A 338 22.37 21.86 -13.28
N PRO A 339 23.54 21.21 -13.38
CA PRO A 339 24.80 21.86 -13.06
C PRO A 339 24.91 23.13 -13.92
N ALA A 340 25.09 24.27 -13.26
CA ALA A 340 25.34 25.53 -13.94
C ALA A 340 26.47 25.29 -14.95
N ARG A 341 26.16 25.34 -16.25
CA ARG A 341 27.17 25.29 -17.30
C ARG A 341 28.19 26.35 -16.93
N ALA A 342 29.40 25.91 -16.56
CA ALA A 342 30.53 26.78 -16.38
C ALA A 342 30.59 27.66 -17.61
N ALA A 343 30.30 28.96 -17.43
CA ALA A 343 30.40 29.94 -18.48
C ALA A 343 31.87 29.90 -18.93
N SER A 344 32.12 29.23 -20.05
CA SER A 344 33.38 29.28 -20.76
C SER A 344 33.60 30.74 -21.13
N ARG A 345 34.39 31.45 -20.33
CA ARG A 345 34.90 32.77 -20.68
C ARG A 345 35.60 32.62 -22.04
N PRO A 346 35.22 33.38 -23.07
CA PRO A 346 35.93 33.30 -24.33
C PRO A 346 37.36 33.81 -24.11
N SER A 347 38.31 32.94 -24.39
CA SER A 347 39.74 33.23 -24.46
C SER A 347 39.97 34.34 -25.50
N ARG A 348 40.26 35.55 -25.03
CA ARG A 348 40.88 36.60 -25.86
C ARG A 348 42.30 36.17 -26.20
N THR A 349 42.47 35.49 -27.32
CA THR A 349 43.76 35.34 -27.99
C THR A 349 44.20 36.71 -28.49
N ALA A 350 45.20 37.28 -27.82
CA ALA A 350 45.99 38.37 -28.35
C ALA A 350 46.95 37.82 -29.43
N ARG A 351 46.84 38.31 -30.65
CA ARG A 351 47.92 38.28 -31.65
C ARG A 351 48.42 39.72 -31.77
N GLY A 352 49.68 39.93 -31.39
CA GLY A 352 50.28 41.26 -31.30
C GLY A 352 50.75 41.83 -32.63
N SER A 353 51.00 43.13 -32.64
CA SER A 353 52.23 43.77 -33.12
C SER A 353 52.09 45.29 -32.99
N GLY A 354 53.21 45.99 -32.81
CA GLY A 354 53.29 47.45 -32.91
C GLY A 354 53.62 48.14 -31.60
N GLY A 355 54.91 48.35 -31.35
CA GLY A 355 55.43 48.95 -30.12
C GLY A 355 55.39 50.47 -30.09
N SER A 356 55.65 51.03 -28.90
CA SER A 356 56.66 52.07 -28.68
C SER A 356 56.64 52.50 -27.20
N ARG A 357 57.72 52.13 -26.50
CA ARG A 357 58.52 52.95 -25.55
C ARG A 357 57.79 54.09 -24.81
N ARG A 358 57.57 53.93 -23.48
CA ARG A 358 58.42 54.39 -22.34
C ARG A 358 57.91 55.73 -21.72
N PRO A 359 58.31 56.12 -20.51
CA PRO A 359 58.06 55.49 -19.21
C PRO A 359 57.53 56.52 -18.17
N THR A 360 57.14 56.12 -16.96
CA THR A 360 57.59 56.79 -15.70
C THR A 360 57.11 56.06 -14.44
N ARG A 361 58.10 55.78 -13.58
CA ARG A 361 58.10 55.80 -12.10
C ARG A 361 57.12 54.91 -11.30
N ARG A 362 57.69 53.78 -10.83
CA ARG A 362 57.86 53.34 -9.40
C ARG A 362 57.45 54.36 -8.29
N PRO A 363 57.37 53.96 -6.99
CA PRO A 363 57.12 52.64 -6.37
C PRO A 363 56.20 52.73 -5.12
N GLN A 364 56.22 51.66 -4.29
CA GLN A 364 56.01 51.59 -2.82
C GLN A 364 54.66 51.00 -2.37
N ARG A 365 54.68 49.76 -1.85
CA ARG A 365 54.85 49.36 -0.42
C ARG A 365 53.51 49.56 0.33
N ARG A 366 53.06 48.69 1.22
CA ARG A 366 53.76 47.94 2.27
C ARG A 366 52.72 47.02 2.94
N TRP A 367 53.19 45.82 3.31
CA TRP A 367 52.64 44.83 4.26
C TRP A 367 51.32 44.17 3.92
#